data_AF-A0A6A5HAH9-F1
#
_entry.id   AF-A0A6A5HAH9-F1
#
_cell.length_a   1.000
_cell.length_b   1.000
_cell.length_c   1.000
_cell.angle_alpha   90.00
_cell.angle_beta   90.00
_cell.angle_gamma   90.00
#
_symmetry.space_group_name_H-M   'P 1'
#
loop_
_entity.id
_entity.type
_entity.pdbx_description
1 polymer ?
#
loop_
_entity_poly.entity_id
_entity_poly.type
_entity_poly.pdbx_seq_one_letter_code
_entity_poly.pdbx_strand_id
1 'polypeptide(L)'
;MKTSLLFGFILVYAFSVTVEATKGGLSKDEQKKLLDALNKDRVRAQTASSGIVFQHLTYDLELEKKAAAYDCKPGGSSSSGVALSALQWNSVGDEIYEEVYKGTKEPSLGLFDWRQTKIGCSKEVTCRIKIKEGDGLPAKFVGKEIVIVGGCILGPLTTDVSEEDKRVASELGLPKASKYGDLLGIKMSSSGRVFNLIVFLALSVFYF
;
A
#
# COMPACT_ATOMS: atom_id res chain seq x y z
N MET A 1 9.78 46.90 26.67
CA MET A 1 9.60 45.44 26.89
C MET A 1 8.26 45.03 26.30
N LYS A 2 8.20 44.25 25.20
CA LYS A 2 7.08 43.35 24.82
C LYS A 2 7.12 42.81 23.37
N THR A 3 8.08 43.19 22.53
CA THR A 3 8.15 42.71 21.13
C THR A 3 9.13 41.56 20.89
N SER A 4 10.14 41.36 21.75
CA SER A 4 11.13 40.29 21.57
C SER A 4 10.64 38.89 21.95
N LEU A 5 9.54 38.75 22.69
CA LEU A 5 9.00 37.43 23.05
C LEU A 5 8.12 36.80 21.96
N LEU A 6 7.51 37.62 21.09
CA LEU A 6 6.62 37.12 20.03
C LEU A 6 7.39 36.46 18.89
N PHE A 7 8.57 36.98 18.54
CA PHE A 7 9.40 36.42 17.47
C PHE A 7 9.98 35.04 17.81
N GLY A 8 10.27 34.77 19.08
CA GLY A 8 10.74 33.45 19.54
C GLY A 8 9.67 32.35 19.37
N PHE A 9 8.40 32.66 19.64
CA PHE A 9 7.29 31.71 19.48
C PHE A 9 6.99 31.40 18.01
N ILE A 10 7.10 32.38 17.12
CA ILE A 10 6.87 32.18 15.67
C ILE A 10 7.99 31.34 15.05
N LEU A 11 9.25 31.53 15.49
CA LEU A 11 10.38 30.76 14.98
C LEU A 11 10.30 29.27 15.38
N VAL A 12 9.89 28.98 16.63
CA VAL A 12 9.73 27.59 17.12
C VAL A 12 8.56 26.89 16.41
N TYR A 13 7.47 27.61 16.12
CA TYR A 13 6.38 27.07 15.30
C TYR A 13 6.81 26.79 13.86
N ALA A 14 7.65 27.63 13.25
CA ALA A 14 8.14 27.42 11.89
C ALA A 14 9.06 26.19 11.76
N PHE A 15 9.89 25.91 12.77
CA PHE A 15 10.75 24.73 12.78
C PHE A 15 10.04 23.42 13.11
N SER A 16 8.85 23.47 13.74
CA SER A 16 8.12 22.26 14.15
C SER A 16 7.33 21.58 13.02
N VAL A 17 7.32 22.14 11.80
CA VAL A 17 6.47 21.66 10.70
C VAL A 17 7.26 20.98 9.58
N THR A 18 8.59 21.03 9.61
CA THR A 18 9.47 20.38 8.62
C THR A 18 9.86 18.98 9.06
N VAL A 19 8.85 18.16 9.38
CA VAL A 19 9.06 16.71 9.25
C VAL A 19 9.01 16.44 7.75
N GLU A 20 10.19 16.43 7.13
CA GLU A 20 10.35 16.05 5.73
C GLU A 20 9.78 14.64 5.55
N ALA A 21 8.95 14.47 4.52
CA ALA A 21 8.45 13.16 4.14
C ALA A 21 9.65 12.22 3.95
N THR A 22 9.53 10.99 4.43
CA THR A 22 10.56 9.99 4.17
C THR A 22 10.73 9.87 2.66
N LYS A 23 11.95 9.67 2.15
CA LYS A 23 12.15 9.42 0.72
C LYS A 23 11.25 8.25 0.28
N GLY A 24 10.39 8.49 -0.70
CA GLY A 24 9.38 7.53 -1.16
C GLY A 24 8.15 7.34 -0.27
N GLY A 25 8.00 8.18 0.76
CA GLY A 25 6.79 8.33 1.57
C GLY A 25 5.73 9.19 0.89
N LEU A 26 4.65 9.47 1.63
CA LEU A 26 3.55 10.31 1.15
C LEU A 26 3.74 11.76 1.61
N SER A 27 3.44 12.71 0.74
CA SER A 27 3.28 14.13 1.13
C SER A 27 2.10 14.30 2.09
N LYS A 28 2.07 15.40 2.86
CA LYS A 28 0.96 15.66 3.82
C LYS A 28 -0.42 15.64 3.15
N ASP A 29 -0.52 16.13 1.91
CA ASP A 29 -1.76 16.11 1.15
C ASP A 29 -2.14 14.69 0.72
N GLU A 30 -1.18 13.89 0.26
CA GLU A 30 -1.38 12.46 -0.05
C GLU A 30 -1.77 11.66 1.20
N GLN A 31 -1.13 11.90 2.34
CA GLN A 31 -1.45 11.29 3.64
C GLN A 31 -2.90 11.60 4.02
N LYS A 32 -3.29 12.87 3.97
CA LYS A 32 -4.67 13.30 4.26
C LYS A 32 -5.67 12.66 3.29
N LYS A 33 -5.38 12.68 1.99
CA LYS A 33 -6.25 12.10 0.95
C LYS A 33 -6.48 10.61 1.17
N LEU A 34 -5.42 9.86 1.50
CA LEU A 34 -5.49 8.44 1.84
C LEU A 34 -6.35 8.21 3.08
N LEU A 35 -6.06 8.91 4.18
CA LEU A 35 -6.78 8.75 5.45
C LEU A 35 -8.26 9.10 5.32
N ASP A 36 -8.60 10.20 4.65
CA ASP A 36 -9.99 10.61 4.45
C ASP A 36 -10.77 9.53 3.68
N ALA A 37 -10.20 9.00 2.59
CA ALA A 37 -10.84 7.97 1.79
C ALA A 37 -10.96 6.64 2.54
N LEU A 38 -9.87 6.17 3.15
CA LEU A 38 -9.83 4.89 3.85
C LEU A 38 -10.71 4.89 5.11
N ASN A 39 -10.65 5.94 5.93
CA ASN A 39 -11.53 6.03 7.10
C ASN A 39 -13.00 6.11 6.72
N LYS A 40 -13.34 6.81 5.62
CA LYS A 40 -14.72 6.83 5.09
C LYS A 40 -15.19 5.43 4.70
N ASP A 41 -14.35 4.65 4.03
CA ASP A 41 -14.69 3.29 3.64
C ASP A 41 -14.74 2.34 4.85
N ARG A 42 -13.86 2.50 5.85
CA ARG A 42 -13.89 1.75 7.11
C ARG A 42 -15.20 1.99 7.86
N VAL A 43 -15.67 3.23 7.93
CA VAL A 43 -17.00 3.56 8.50
C VAL A 43 -18.12 2.93 7.69
N ARG A 44 -18.01 2.88 6.36
CA ARG A 44 -19.00 2.18 5.53
C ARG A 44 -19.03 0.68 5.80
N ALA A 45 -17.86 0.04 5.87
CA ALA A 45 -17.74 -1.38 6.18
C ALA A 45 -18.31 -1.72 7.56
N GLN A 46 -18.14 -0.83 8.55
CA GLN A 46 -18.77 -0.95 9.86
C GLN A 46 -20.30 -1.05 9.78
N THR A 47 -20.95 -0.29 8.89
CA THR A 47 -22.42 -0.36 8.77
C THR A 47 -22.93 -1.69 8.22
N ALA A 48 -22.05 -2.49 7.60
CA ALA A 48 -22.39 -3.80 7.06
C ALA A 48 -22.20 -4.95 8.08
N SER A 49 -21.61 -4.68 9.26
CA SER A 49 -21.36 -5.70 10.28
C SER A 49 -21.59 -5.16 11.69
N SER A 50 -22.49 -5.81 12.44
CA SER A 50 -22.86 -5.40 13.81
C SER A 50 -21.79 -5.68 14.87
N GLY A 51 -20.73 -6.44 14.53
CA GLY A 51 -19.69 -6.86 15.48
C GLY A 51 -18.32 -6.19 15.30
N ILE A 52 -18.11 -5.43 14.24
CA ILE A 52 -16.81 -4.81 13.93
C ILE A 52 -16.88 -3.30 14.20
N VAL A 53 -15.92 -2.79 14.96
CA VAL A 53 -15.75 -1.35 15.18
C VAL A 53 -14.39 -0.93 14.64
N PHE A 54 -14.42 -0.07 13.63
CA PHE A 54 -13.21 0.49 13.06
C PHE A 54 -12.84 1.77 13.81
N GLN A 55 -11.75 1.71 14.56
CA GLN A 55 -11.16 2.94 15.08
C GLN A 55 -10.63 3.79 13.92
N HIS A 56 -10.67 5.11 14.12
CA HIS A 56 -10.17 6.07 13.15
C HIS A 56 -8.66 5.90 12.98
N LEU A 57 -8.22 5.62 11.76
CA LEU A 57 -6.80 5.51 11.44
C LEU A 57 -6.15 6.89 11.46
N THR A 58 -4.95 6.94 12.03
CA THR A 58 -4.08 8.11 12.04
C THR A 58 -2.76 7.80 11.33
N TYR A 59 -2.12 8.81 10.74
CA TYR A 59 -0.85 8.60 10.02
C TYR A 59 0.30 8.49 11.02
N ASP A 60 1.19 7.52 10.80
CA ASP A 60 2.38 7.30 11.62
C ASP A 60 3.63 7.24 10.73
N LEU A 61 4.55 8.18 10.95
CA LEU A 61 5.75 8.34 10.14
C LEU A 61 6.81 7.26 10.41
N GLU A 62 6.78 6.60 11.57
CA GLU A 62 7.65 5.46 11.82
C GLU A 62 7.16 4.22 11.07
N LEU A 63 5.84 4.06 10.91
CA LEU A 63 5.28 3.05 10.02
C LEU A 63 5.57 3.38 8.54
N GLU A 64 5.59 4.66 8.14
CA GLU A 64 5.99 5.08 6.79
C GLU A 64 7.43 4.67 6.49
N LYS A 65 8.37 4.95 7.41
CA LYS A 65 9.77 4.53 7.28
C LYS A 65 9.90 3.01 7.14
N LYS A 66 9.15 2.25 7.95
CA LYS A 66 9.12 0.78 7.85
C LYS A 66 8.56 0.30 6.52
N ALA A 67 7.51 0.94 5.99
CA ALA A 67 6.94 0.60 4.69
C ALA A 67 7.92 0.91 3.55
N ALA A 68 8.63 2.04 3.61
CA ALA A 68 9.65 2.41 2.63
C ALA A 68 10.86 1.48 2.65
N ALA A 69 11.24 0.97 3.83
CA ALA A 69 12.35 0.03 4.01
C ALA A 69 11.93 -1.45 3.96
N TYR A 70 10.71 -1.76 3.52
CA TYR A 70 10.18 -3.12 3.57
C TYR A 70 11.00 -4.06 2.67
N ASP A 71 11.47 -5.15 3.25
CA ASP A 71 12.25 -6.18 2.57
C ASP A 71 11.32 -7.27 2.04
N CYS A 72 11.15 -7.30 0.72
CA CYS A 72 10.21 -8.15 -0.01
C CYS A 72 10.58 -9.63 -0.07
N LYS A 73 11.24 -10.17 0.97
CA LYS A 73 11.71 -11.55 1.00
C LYS A 73 10.54 -12.54 0.98
N PRO A 74 10.62 -13.61 0.18
CA PRO A 74 9.59 -14.65 0.16
C PRO A 74 9.50 -15.37 1.51
N GLY A 75 8.27 -15.63 1.96
CA GLY A 75 7.99 -16.48 3.13
C GLY A 75 8.00 -15.72 4.45
N GLY A 76 6.90 -15.03 4.77
CA GLY A 76 6.43 -14.71 6.13
C GLY A 76 7.36 -13.98 7.10
N SER A 77 8.59 -13.68 6.72
CA SER A 77 9.60 -13.08 7.58
C SER A 77 9.87 -11.68 7.06
N SER A 78 8.87 -10.81 7.18
CA SER A 78 9.23 -9.45 7.52
C SER A 78 9.92 -9.58 8.89
N SER A 79 11.15 -9.11 9.00
CA SER A 79 11.93 -9.14 10.25
C SER A 79 11.26 -8.37 11.41
N SER A 80 10.09 -7.78 11.15
CA SER A 80 9.23 -7.03 12.06
C SER A 80 7.93 -7.75 12.44
N GLY A 81 7.57 -8.88 11.81
CA GLY A 81 6.27 -9.53 12.01
C GLY A 81 5.08 -8.75 11.44
N VAL A 82 5.32 -7.78 10.55
CA VAL A 82 4.27 -6.91 10.01
C VAL A 82 4.10 -7.17 8.52
N ALA A 83 2.86 -7.46 8.07
CA ALA A 83 2.55 -7.68 6.66
C ALA A 83 2.39 -6.34 5.92
N LEU A 84 2.99 -6.25 4.72
CA LEU A 84 2.78 -5.11 3.82
C LEU A 84 1.44 -5.28 3.10
N SER A 85 0.54 -4.30 3.28
CA SER A 85 -0.69 -4.20 2.50
C SER A 85 -0.38 -3.55 1.15
N ALA A 86 -0.39 -4.33 0.08
CA ALA A 86 -0.09 -3.87 -1.27
C ALA A 86 -1.08 -2.80 -1.75
N LEU A 87 -0.58 -1.73 -2.38
CA LEU A 87 -1.41 -0.68 -2.98
C LEU A 87 -1.66 -0.88 -4.48
N GLN A 88 -0.76 -1.55 -5.19
CA GLN A 88 -0.93 -1.96 -6.59
C GLN A 88 -0.20 -3.28 -6.82
N TRP A 89 -0.67 -4.07 -7.79
CA TRP A 89 0.02 -5.28 -8.26
C TRP A 89 -0.19 -5.50 -9.76
N ASN A 90 0.64 -6.36 -10.36
CA ASN A 90 0.53 -6.72 -11.78
C ASN A 90 -0.57 -7.77 -12.05
N SER A 91 -0.86 -8.03 -13.34
CA SER A 91 -1.91 -8.98 -13.75
C SER A 91 -1.72 -10.41 -13.21
N VAL A 92 -0.49 -10.82 -12.90
CA VAL A 92 -0.24 -12.12 -12.26
C VAL A 92 -0.87 -12.16 -10.86
N GLY A 93 -0.79 -11.06 -10.11
CA GLY A 93 -1.48 -10.92 -8.82
C GLY A 93 -3.01 -10.98 -8.98
N ASP A 94 -3.56 -10.37 -10.03
CA ASP A 94 -5.00 -10.45 -10.33
C ASP A 94 -5.44 -11.88 -10.66
N GLU A 95 -4.69 -12.59 -11.50
CA GLU A 95 -4.98 -13.99 -11.86
C GLU A 95 -4.97 -14.89 -10.61
N ILE A 96 -3.98 -14.71 -9.72
CA ILE A 96 -3.90 -15.47 -8.46
C ILE A 96 -5.09 -15.14 -7.57
N TYR A 97 -5.45 -13.86 -7.43
CA TYR A 97 -6.58 -13.47 -6.61
C TYR A 97 -7.88 -14.12 -7.10
N GLU A 98 -8.20 -13.94 -8.38
CA GLU A 98 -9.47 -14.40 -8.94
C GLU A 98 -9.64 -15.92 -8.89
N GLU A 99 -8.54 -16.67 -9.05
CA GLU A 99 -8.61 -18.13 -9.12
C GLU A 99 -8.36 -18.86 -7.79
N VAL A 100 -7.55 -18.28 -6.91
CA VAL A 100 -7.09 -18.95 -5.68
C VAL A 100 -7.72 -18.35 -4.44
N TYR A 101 -7.89 -17.03 -4.39
CA TYR A 101 -8.23 -16.32 -3.16
C TYR A 101 -9.63 -15.71 -3.13
N LYS A 102 -10.28 -15.56 -4.29
CA LYS A 102 -11.61 -14.98 -4.38
C LYS A 102 -12.61 -15.71 -3.46
N GLY A 103 -13.24 -14.95 -2.57
CA GLY A 103 -14.20 -15.48 -1.60
C GLY A 103 -13.60 -16.25 -0.41
N THR A 104 -12.27 -16.35 -0.31
CA THR A 104 -11.59 -17.01 0.82
C THR A 104 -10.56 -16.13 1.51
N LYS A 105 -9.95 -15.18 0.79
CA LYS A 105 -9.07 -14.14 1.33
C LYS A 105 -9.37 -12.82 0.65
N GLU A 106 -9.42 -11.76 1.44
CA GLU A 106 -9.57 -10.40 0.94
C GLU A 106 -8.20 -9.69 0.96
N PRO A 107 -7.56 -9.41 -0.19
CA PRO A 107 -6.27 -8.74 -0.26
C PRO A 107 -6.27 -7.37 0.43
N SER A 108 -7.44 -6.73 0.48
CA SER A 108 -7.62 -5.42 1.09
C SER A 108 -7.72 -5.51 2.62
N LEU A 109 -7.89 -6.70 3.21
CA LEU A 109 -8.08 -6.89 4.65
C LEU A 109 -7.00 -6.21 5.47
N GLY A 110 -5.74 -6.18 5.02
CA GLY A 110 -4.69 -5.49 5.74
C GLY A 110 -5.03 -4.01 6.02
N LEU A 111 -5.60 -3.29 5.05
CA LEU A 111 -6.04 -1.89 5.20
C LEU A 111 -7.30 -1.74 6.08
N PHE A 112 -8.04 -2.83 6.23
CA PHE A 112 -9.30 -2.94 6.97
C PHE A 112 -9.17 -3.83 8.22
N ASP A 113 -7.96 -4.01 8.76
CA ASP A 113 -7.82 -4.61 10.08
C ASP A 113 -8.35 -3.59 11.10
N TRP A 114 -9.51 -3.90 11.69
CA TRP A 114 -10.22 -3.02 12.63
C TRP A 114 -9.49 -2.89 13.97
N ARG A 115 -8.56 -3.80 14.26
CA ARG A 115 -7.74 -3.77 15.47
C ARG A 115 -6.63 -2.71 15.41
N GLN A 116 -6.34 -2.21 14.21
CA GLN A 116 -5.28 -1.24 13.95
C GLN A 116 -5.81 0.20 13.99
N THR A 117 -5.00 1.12 14.50
CA THR A 117 -5.32 2.55 14.68
C THR A 117 -4.35 3.49 13.97
N LYS A 118 -3.26 2.93 13.45
CA LYS A 118 -2.18 3.66 12.79
C LYS A 118 -1.85 3.05 11.44
N ILE A 119 -1.42 3.90 10.51
CA ILE A 119 -0.99 3.50 9.18
C ILE A 119 0.18 4.37 8.72
N GLY A 120 1.14 3.77 8.03
CA GLY A 120 2.17 4.48 7.29
C GLY A 120 2.46 3.78 5.97
N CYS A 121 2.68 4.54 4.90
CA CYS A 121 2.70 3.99 3.54
C CYS A 121 3.85 4.56 2.72
N SER A 122 4.44 3.72 1.89
CA SER A 122 5.38 4.15 0.85
C SER A 122 4.75 3.97 -0.52
N LYS A 123 5.00 4.94 -1.41
CA LYS A 123 4.62 4.85 -2.83
C LYS A 123 5.72 4.25 -3.71
N GLU A 124 6.95 4.22 -3.22
CA GLU A 124 8.13 3.77 -3.98
C GLU A 124 8.55 2.33 -3.67
N VAL A 125 8.09 1.76 -2.55
CA VAL A 125 8.35 0.35 -2.24
C VAL A 125 7.89 -0.55 -3.39
N THR A 126 8.78 -1.40 -3.88
CA THR A 126 8.50 -2.32 -4.99
C THR A 126 8.97 -3.71 -4.64
N CYS A 127 8.05 -4.68 -4.66
CA CYS A 127 8.35 -6.08 -4.44
C CYS A 127 8.24 -6.86 -5.73
N ARG A 128 9.25 -7.69 -6.02
CA ARG A 128 9.26 -8.64 -7.13
C ARG A 128 9.45 -10.05 -6.59
N ILE A 129 8.42 -10.87 -6.70
CA ILE A 129 8.40 -12.22 -6.13
C ILE A 129 8.24 -13.20 -7.29
N LYS A 130 9.31 -13.95 -7.56
CA LYS A 130 9.26 -15.04 -8.53
C LYS A 130 8.67 -16.28 -7.86
N ILE A 131 7.58 -16.78 -8.44
CA ILE A 131 6.84 -17.95 -7.93
C ILE A 131 7.67 -19.19 -8.21
N LYS A 132 7.95 -19.96 -7.16
CA LYS A 132 8.70 -21.22 -7.21
C LYS A 132 7.77 -22.40 -7.00
N GLU A 133 8.24 -23.57 -7.42
CA GLU A 133 7.62 -24.82 -7.04
C GLU A 133 7.64 -24.97 -5.51
N GLY A 134 6.52 -25.37 -4.93
CA GLY A 134 6.35 -25.47 -3.47
C GLY A 134 5.77 -24.23 -2.79
N ASP A 135 5.57 -23.11 -3.48
CA ASP A 135 4.95 -21.88 -2.91
C ASP A 135 3.43 -22.01 -2.65
N GLY A 136 2.85 -23.21 -2.82
CA GLY A 136 1.42 -23.47 -2.57
C GLY A 136 0.47 -22.88 -3.63
N LEU A 137 0.99 -22.43 -4.78
CA LEU A 137 0.21 -21.94 -5.91
C LEU A 137 0.11 -23.00 -7.02
N PRO A 138 -0.96 -22.99 -7.85
CA PRO A 138 -1.09 -23.89 -8.98
C PRO A 138 0.13 -23.86 -9.92
N ALA A 139 0.50 -25.02 -10.47
CA ALA A 139 1.72 -25.19 -11.29
C ALA A 139 1.86 -24.19 -12.44
N LYS A 140 0.75 -23.72 -13.02
CA LYS A 140 0.74 -22.71 -14.10
C LYS A 140 1.29 -21.33 -13.71
N PHE A 141 1.41 -21.05 -12.42
CA PHE A 141 2.01 -19.82 -11.92
C PHE A 141 3.52 -19.95 -11.68
N VAL A 142 4.06 -21.17 -11.62
CA VAL A 142 5.48 -21.40 -11.41
C VAL A 142 6.30 -20.71 -12.50
N GLY A 143 7.30 -19.94 -12.08
CA GLY A 143 8.16 -19.15 -12.97
C GLY A 143 7.62 -17.75 -13.32
N LYS A 144 6.33 -17.45 -13.09
CA LYS A 144 5.80 -16.09 -13.21
C LYS A 144 6.28 -15.20 -12.06
N GLU A 145 6.25 -13.89 -12.27
CA GLU A 145 6.63 -12.87 -11.28
C GLU A 145 5.41 -12.07 -10.83
N ILE A 146 5.18 -12.01 -9.52
CA ILE A 146 4.26 -11.07 -8.89
C ILE A 146 5.03 -9.79 -8.64
N VAL A 147 4.50 -8.67 -9.11
CA VAL A 147 5.07 -7.34 -8.86
C VAL A 147 4.06 -6.54 -8.06
N ILE A 148 4.50 -6.01 -6.91
CA ILE A 148 3.73 -5.10 -6.06
C ILE A 148 4.43 -3.74 -6.08
N VAL A 149 3.65 -2.67 -6.20
CA VAL A 149 4.16 -1.29 -6.14
C VAL A 149 3.34 -0.50 -5.13
N GLY A 150 4.04 0.17 -4.23
CA GLY A 150 3.44 0.85 -3.10
C GLY A 150 2.89 -0.11 -2.06
N GLY A 151 2.94 0.31 -0.80
CA GLY A 151 2.45 -0.52 0.29
C GLY A 151 2.30 0.24 1.59
N CYS A 152 1.39 -0.25 2.42
CA CYS A 152 1.12 0.29 3.72
C CYS A 152 1.40 -0.73 4.82
N ILE A 153 1.89 -0.24 5.94
CA ILE A 153 2.01 -0.97 7.18
C ILE A 153 1.03 -0.38 8.19
N LEU A 154 0.30 -1.25 8.88
CA LEU A 154 -0.61 -0.85 9.95
C LEU A 154 -0.02 -1.21 11.31
N GLY A 155 -0.50 -0.49 12.34
CA GLY A 155 -0.12 -0.70 13.72
C GLY A 155 -1.24 -0.31 14.70
N PRO A 156 -1.09 -0.65 15.99
CA PRO A 156 0.15 -1.07 16.64
C PRO A 156 0.43 -2.58 16.62
N LEU A 157 -0.53 -3.42 16.19
CA LEU A 157 -0.38 -4.86 16.32
C LEU A 157 0.51 -5.41 15.21
N THR A 158 1.42 -6.30 15.60
CA THR A 158 2.31 -7.06 14.70
C THR A 158 1.85 -8.51 14.55
N THR A 159 0.59 -8.79 14.89
CA THR A 159 0.01 -10.13 14.78
C THR A 159 -0.96 -10.19 13.63
N ASP A 160 -0.94 -11.32 12.91
CA ASP A 160 -1.90 -11.56 11.85
C ASP A 160 -3.34 -11.57 12.38
N VAL A 161 -4.26 -11.30 11.47
CA VAL A 161 -5.70 -11.41 11.67
C VAL A 161 -6.05 -12.90 11.81
N SER A 162 -7.00 -13.25 12.71
CA SER A 162 -7.41 -14.65 12.87
C SER A 162 -8.12 -15.17 11.61
N GLU A 163 -8.20 -16.49 11.42
CA GLU A 163 -8.90 -17.06 10.25
C GLU A 163 -10.41 -16.75 10.28
N GLU A 164 -11.02 -16.66 11.46
CA GLU A 164 -12.41 -16.25 11.61
C GLU A 164 -12.61 -14.80 11.12
N ASP A 165 -11.74 -13.90 11.58
CA ASP A 165 -11.77 -12.50 11.19
C ASP A 165 -11.51 -12.32 9.68
N LYS A 166 -10.65 -13.15 9.08
CA LYS A 166 -10.42 -13.18 7.63
C LYS A 166 -11.68 -13.57 6.86
N ARG A 167 -12.43 -14.57 7.35
CA ARG A 167 -13.70 -14.99 6.75
C ARG A 167 -14.72 -13.85 6.82
N VAL A 168 -14.91 -13.25 7.99
CA VAL A 168 -15.84 -12.12 8.16
C VAL A 168 -15.47 -10.98 7.21
N ALA A 169 -14.19 -10.65 7.09
CA ALA A 169 -13.73 -9.59 6.19
C ALA A 169 -14.06 -9.85 4.71
N SER A 170 -14.03 -11.12 4.27
CA SER A 170 -14.35 -11.49 2.89
C SER A 170 -15.82 -11.21 2.52
N GLU A 171 -16.70 -11.08 3.52
CA GLU A 171 -18.13 -10.81 3.35
C GLU A 171 -18.47 -9.30 3.39
N LEU A 172 -17.52 -8.44 3.80
CA LEU A 172 -17.77 -6.99 3.98
C LEU A 172 -17.81 -6.18 2.68
N GLY A 173 -17.52 -6.80 1.53
CA GLY A 173 -17.48 -6.11 0.24
C GLY A 173 -16.44 -4.97 0.22
N LEU A 174 -15.26 -5.23 0.81
CA LEU A 174 -14.20 -4.23 0.94
C LEU A 174 -13.75 -3.72 -0.44
N PRO A 175 -13.52 -2.41 -0.62
CA PRO A 175 -12.90 -1.89 -1.83
C PRO A 175 -11.53 -2.52 -2.06
N LYS A 176 -11.22 -2.87 -3.32
CA LYS A 176 -9.89 -3.33 -3.71
C LYS A 176 -8.83 -2.32 -3.28
N ALA A 177 -7.73 -2.80 -2.71
CA ALA A 177 -6.62 -1.95 -2.28
C ALA A 177 -6.06 -1.04 -3.40
N SER A 178 -6.13 -1.47 -4.67
CA SER A 178 -5.78 -0.66 -5.86
C SER A 178 -6.51 0.68 -5.96
N LYS A 179 -7.73 0.79 -5.40
CA LYS A 179 -8.44 2.08 -5.26
C LYS A 179 -7.58 3.15 -4.59
N TYR A 180 -6.84 2.77 -3.54
CA TYR A 180 -5.99 3.70 -2.80
C TYR A 180 -4.66 3.96 -3.51
N GLY A 181 -4.13 2.97 -4.23
CA GLY A 181 -3.00 3.18 -5.14
C GLY A 181 -3.34 4.21 -6.23
N ASP A 182 -4.48 4.06 -6.89
CA ASP A 182 -4.97 4.99 -7.93
C ASP A 182 -5.20 6.39 -7.37
N LEU A 183 -5.79 6.48 -6.17
CA LEU A 183 -5.99 7.74 -5.45
C LEU A 183 -4.67 8.50 -5.22
N LEU A 184 -3.59 7.77 -4.99
CA LEU A 184 -2.24 8.29 -4.77
C LEU A 184 -1.42 8.42 -6.06
N GLY A 185 -2.01 8.11 -7.23
CA GLY A 185 -1.32 8.18 -8.51
C GLY A 185 -0.23 7.12 -8.70
N ILE A 186 -0.24 6.05 -7.90
CA ILE A 186 0.68 4.92 -8.02
C ILE A 186 0.31 4.13 -9.27
N LYS A 187 1.25 4.02 -10.21
CA LYS A 187 1.05 3.28 -11.46
C LYS A 187 1.93 2.04 -11.46
N MET A 188 1.36 0.91 -11.85
CA MET A 188 2.15 -0.22 -12.29
C MET A 188 2.88 0.16 -13.57
N SER A 189 4.20 0.34 -13.50
CA SER A 189 5.01 0.48 -14.71
C SER A 189 4.88 -0.82 -15.50
N SER A 190 4.22 -0.78 -16.66
CA SER A 190 4.19 -1.93 -17.56
C SER A 190 5.61 -2.14 -18.07
N SER A 191 6.30 -3.14 -17.52
CA SER A 191 7.54 -3.59 -18.12
C SER A 191 7.19 -4.27 -19.46
N GLY A 192 7.36 -3.54 -20.57
CA GLY A 192 7.53 -4.16 -21.89
C GLY A 192 6.41 -3.97 -22.92
N ARG A 193 5.96 -2.75 -23.17
CA ARG A 193 5.82 -2.29 -24.57
C ARG A 193 6.56 -0.97 -24.69
N VAL A 194 7.89 -1.06 -24.79
CA VAL A 194 8.66 -0.04 -25.51
C VAL A 194 8.15 -0.15 -26.96
N PHE A 195 7.08 0.58 -27.28
CA PHE A 195 6.77 0.85 -28.67
C PHE A 195 8.03 1.49 -29.24
N ASN A 196 8.63 0.81 -30.21
CA ASN A 196 9.81 1.18 -30.97
C ASN A 196 9.59 2.55 -31.68
N LEU A 197 9.48 3.64 -30.92
CA LEU A 197 9.43 5.00 -31.45
C LEU A 197 10.80 5.43 -32.01
N ILE A 198 11.87 4.73 -31.62
CA ILE A 198 13.22 4.93 -32.18
C ILE A 198 13.33 4.34 -33.61
N VAL A 199 12.52 3.35 -33.99
CA VAL A 199 12.56 2.78 -35.35
C VAL A 199 11.89 3.70 -36.38
N PHE A 200 10.94 4.56 -35.97
CA PHE A 200 10.29 5.50 -36.90
C PHE A 200 11.15 6.74 -37.22
N LEU A 201 12.03 7.17 -36.32
CA LEU A 201 12.95 8.28 -36.59
C LEU A 201 14.16 7.86 -37.43
N ALA A 202 14.56 6.59 -37.41
CA ALA A 202 15.63 6.10 -38.28
C ALA A 202 15.20 5.98 -39.75
N LEU A 203 13.92 5.69 -40.05
CA LEU A 203 13.45 5.58 -41.44
C LEU A 203 13.19 6.93 -42.12
N SER A 204 13.05 8.01 -41.36
CA SER A 204 12.81 9.36 -41.90
C SER A 204 14.11 10.14 -42.19
N VAL A 205 15.27 9.67 -41.71
CA VAL A 205 16.58 10.31 -41.96
C VAL A 205 17.31 9.71 -43.18
N PHE A 206 16.88 8.55 -43.69
CA PHE A 206 17.46 7.94 -44.90
C PHE A 206 16.61 8.16 -46.17
N TYR A 207 15.63 9.07 -46.13
CA TYR A 207 14.76 9.40 -47.27
C TYR A 207 14.76 10.91 -47.62
N PHE A 208 15.90 11.57 -47.42
CA PHE A 208 16.23 12.86 -48.03
C PHE A 208 17.67 12.87 -48.54
#